data_AF-A0A023FP91-F1
#
_entry.id   AF-A0A023FP91-F1
#
_cell.length_a   1.000
_cell.length_b   1.000
_cell.length_c   1.000
_cell.angle_alpha   90.00
_cell.angle_beta   90.00
_cell.angle_gamma   90.00
#
_symmetry.space_group_name_H-M   'P 1'
#
loop_
_entity.id
_entity.type
_entity.pdbx_description
1 polymer ?
#
loop_
_entity_poly.entity_id
_entity_poly.type
_entity_poly.pdbx_seq_one_letter_code
_entity_poly.pdbx_strand_id
1 'polypeptide(L)' 'MKVLAIALIFVLVAGLVSTVVAQDDEGAVAHVRVRRGFGCPLNQGACHRHCRSIGRRGGYCAGIIKQTCTCYHR' A
#
# COMPACT_ATOMS: atom_id res chain seq x y z
N MET A 1 28.69 -34.87 14.25
CA MET A 1 29.18 -33.54 13.80
C MET A 1 28.25 -32.87 12.79
N LYS A 2 27.96 -33.45 11.61
CA LYS A 2 27.11 -32.82 10.58
C LYS A 2 25.66 -32.58 11.01
N VAL A 3 25.06 -33.53 11.74
CA VAL A 3 23.67 -33.44 12.21
C VAL A 3 23.48 -32.30 13.22
N LEU A 4 24.46 -32.09 14.11
CA LEU A 4 24.49 -30.97 15.05
C LEU A 4 24.59 -29.63 14.32
N ALA A 5 25.42 -29.55 13.27
CA ALA A 5 25.52 -28.35 12.45
C ALA A 5 24.20 -28.00 11.74
N ILE A 6 23.51 -29.00 11.18
CA ILE A 6 22.21 -28.81 10.51
C ILE A 6 21.15 -28.36 11.53
N ALA A 7 21.12 -28.97 12.72
CA ALA A 7 20.19 -28.58 13.78
C ALA A 7 20.43 -27.14 14.25
N LEU A 8 21.70 -26.73 14.43
CA LEU A 8 22.05 -25.35 14.80
C LEU A 8 21.64 -24.33 13.74
N ILE A 9 21.85 -24.66 12.46
CA ILE A 9 21.42 -23.80 11.34
C ILE A 9 19.90 -23.64 11.37
N PHE A 10 19.16 -24.71 11.59
CA PHE A 10 17.70 -24.67 11.62
C PHE A 10 17.17 -23.80 12.80
N VAL A 11 17.79 -23.92 13.97
CA VAL A 11 17.47 -23.09 15.15
C VAL A 11 17.79 -21.61 14.91
N LEU A 12 18.93 -21.31 14.26
CA LEU A 12 19.31 -19.94 13.90
C LEU A 12 18.33 -19.31 12.92
N VAL A 13 17.90 -20.04 11.88
CA VAL A 13 16.93 -19.56 10.90
C VAL A 13 15.57 -19.31 11.56
N ALA A 14 15.10 -20.24 12.39
CA ALA A 14 13.84 -20.07 13.12
C ALA A 14 13.87 -18.87 14.09
N GLY A 15 15.01 -18.67 14.79
CA GLY A 15 15.23 -17.51 15.65
C GLY A 15 15.19 -16.19 14.88
N LEU A 16 15.83 -16.14 13.70
CA LEU A 16 15.80 -14.95 12.83
C LEU A 16 14.37 -14.58 12.42
N VAL A 17 13.55 -15.57 12.04
CA VAL A 17 12.16 -15.35 11.64
C VAL A 17 11.34 -14.73 12.77
N SER A 18 11.52 -15.20 14.02
CA SER A 18 10.84 -14.64 15.19
C SER A 18 11.22 -13.18 15.47
N THR A 19 12.47 -12.78 15.21
CA THR A 19 12.91 -11.39 15.38
C THR A 19 12.36 -10.44 14.31
N VAL A 20 12.02 -10.93 13.11
CA VAL A 20 11.38 -10.12 12.06
C VAL A 20 9.92 -9.82 12.38
N VAL A 21 9.22 -10.74 13.07
CA VAL A 21 7.81 -10.57 13.45
C VAL A 21 7.65 -9.67 14.69
N ALA A 22 8.71 -9.49 15.48
CA ALA A 22 8.70 -8.64 16.68
C ALA A 22 8.97 -7.15 16.41
N GLN A 23 9.12 -6.72 15.15
CA GLN A 23 9.20 -5.30 14.79
C GLN A 23 7.79 -4.67 14.74
N ASP A 24 7.08 -4.73 15.87
CA ASP A 24 6.01 -3.79 16.22
C ASP A 24 6.65 -2.64 17.04
N ASP A 25 7.66 -1.99 16.46
CA ASP A 25 8.20 -0.75 16.99
C ASP A 25 7.33 0.42 16.49
N GLU A 26 6.51 0.91 17.40
CA GLU A 26 5.88 2.24 17.37
C GLU A 26 6.94 3.33 17.16
N GLY A 27 7.21 3.67 15.90
CA GLY A 27 8.24 4.65 15.56
C GLY A 27 8.05 5.26 14.18
N ALA A 28 7.37 6.40 14.13
CA ALA A 28 7.29 7.31 12.99
C ALA A 28 6.69 6.74 11.68
N VAL A 29 5.45 6.27 11.73
CA VAL A 29 4.70 6.04 10.48
C VAL A 29 4.27 7.40 9.94
N ALA A 30 5.11 8.03 9.11
CA ALA A 30 4.61 8.93 8.08
C ALA A 30 3.49 8.16 7.39
N HIS A 31 2.22 8.53 7.64
CA HIS A 31 1.09 7.80 7.09
C HIS A 31 1.39 7.51 5.62
N VAL A 32 1.65 6.23 5.31
CA VAL A 32 1.65 5.76 3.94
C VAL A 32 0.31 6.25 3.46
N ARG A 33 0.31 7.27 2.58
CA ARG A 33 -0.91 7.72 1.95
C ARG A 33 -1.32 6.54 1.11
N VAL A 34 -2.09 5.63 1.70
CA VAL A 34 -2.75 4.55 1.01
C VAL A 34 -3.59 5.31 0.00
N ARG A 35 -3.10 5.37 -1.24
CA ARG A 35 -3.88 5.84 -2.37
C ARG A 35 -4.99 4.81 -2.52
N ARG A 36 -6.04 4.93 -1.71
CA ARG A 36 -7.33 4.30 -1.98
C ARG A 36 -7.73 4.89 -3.31
N GLY A 37 -7.52 4.13 -4.38
CA GLY A 37 -7.85 4.57 -5.72
C GLY A 37 -9.29 5.07 -5.70
N PHE A 38 -9.53 6.26 -6.26
CA PHE A 38 -10.85 6.90 -6.25
C PHE A 38 -11.80 6.19 -7.24
N GLY A 39 -11.82 4.85 -7.24
CA GLY A 39 -12.56 3.97 -8.15
C GLY A 39 -11.90 3.71 -9.50
N CYS A 40 -10.86 4.44 -9.88
CA CYS A 40 -10.11 4.19 -11.10
C CYS A 40 -9.36 2.83 -11.03
N PRO A 41 -9.44 1.92 -12.03
CA PRO A 41 -10.01 2.11 -13.38
C PRO A 41 -11.48 1.71 -13.57
N LEU A 42 -12.07 0.94 -12.64
CA LEU A 42 -13.36 0.27 -12.84
C LEU A 42 -14.58 1.17 -12.55
N ASN A 43 -14.38 2.28 -11.84
CA ASN A 43 -15.43 3.14 -11.32
C ASN A 43 -15.04 4.62 -11.42
N GLN A 44 -15.29 5.20 -12.59
CA GLN A 44 -15.06 6.62 -12.86
C GLN A 44 -15.97 7.54 -12.03
N GLY A 45 -17.17 7.06 -11.66
CA GLY A 45 -18.12 7.82 -10.86
C GLY A 45 -17.64 8.10 -9.43
N ALA A 46 -16.84 7.21 -8.85
CA ALA A 46 -16.19 7.47 -7.56
C ALA A 46 -15.14 8.59 -7.66
N CYS A 47 -14.37 8.63 -8.75
CA CYS A 47 -13.38 9.68 -9.01
C CYS A 47 -14.07 11.03 -9.21
N HIS A 48 -15.14 11.05 -10.01
CA HIS A 48 -15.94 12.24 -10.23
C HIS A 48 -16.54 12.79 -8.93
N ARG A 49 -17.13 11.93 -8.09
CA ARG A 49 -17.68 12.32 -6.78
C ARG A 49 -16.60 12.82 -5.82
N HIS A 50 -15.44 12.16 -5.78
CA HIS A 50 -14.31 12.59 -4.97
C HIS A 50 -13.83 14.00 -5.36
N CYS A 51 -13.66 14.25 -6.65
CA CYS A 51 -13.28 15.58 -7.12
C CYS A 51 -14.33 16.64 -6.74
N ARG A 52 -15.63 16.31 -6.84
CA ARG A 52 -16.70 17.21 -6.38
C ARG A 52 -16.66 17.46 -4.87
N SER A 53 -16.33 16.47 -4.05
CA SER A 53 -16.27 16.64 -2.58
C SER A 53 -15.13 17.56 -2.15
N ILE A 54 -14.06 17.66 -2.93
CA ILE A 54 -12.94 18.58 -2.67
C ILE A 54 -13.12 19.94 -3.37
N GLY A 55 -14.34 20.24 -3.88
CA GLY A 55 -14.67 21.53 -4.50
C GLY A 55 -14.33 21.66 -5.99
N ARG A 56 -13.89 20.59 -6.66
CA ARG A 56 -13.63 20.60 -8.11
C ARG A 56 -14.94 20.40 -8.89
N ARG A 57 -14.92 20.71 -10.20
CA ARG A 57 -16.11 20.52 -11.06
C ARG A 57 -16.40 19.04 -11.31
N GLY A 58 -15.35 18.22 -11.36
CA GLY A 58 -15.44 16.79 -11.59
C GLY A 58 -14.04 16.20 -11.80
N GLY A 59 -13.99 14.91 -12.08
CA GLY A 59 -12.76 14.22 -12.45
C GLY A 59 -13.00 12.97 -13.27
N TYR A 60 -11.94 12.48 -13.89
CA TYR A 60 -11.93 11.30 -14.74
C TYR A 60 -10.68 10.45 -14.51
N CYS A 61 -10.76 9.16 -14.87
CA CYS A 61 -9.63 8.26 -14.79
C CYS A 61 -8.69 8.45 -15.98
N ALA A 62 -7.40 8.66 -15.71
CA ALA A 62 -6.34 8.98 -16.64
C ALA A 62 -5.16 7.99 -16.54
N GLY A 63 -4.28 8.06 -17.54
CA GLY A 63 -3.15 7.14 -17.73
C GLY A 63 -3.53 5.92 -18.57
N ILE A 64 -2.52 5.18 -19.02
CA ILE A 64 -2.66 4.03 -19.94
C ILE A 64 -3.58 2.96 -19.36
N ILE A 65 -3.40 2.66 -18.06
CA ILE A 65 -4.20 1.67 -17.32
C ILE A 65 -5.32 2.31 -16.49
N LYS A 66 -5.63 3.60 -16.71
CA LYS A 66 -6.69 4.35 -16.00
C LYS A 66 -6.62 4.25 -14.47
N GLN A 67 -5.45 4.17 -13.86
CA GLN A 67 -5.28 4.09 -12.39
C GLN A 67 -5.19 5.46 -11.70
N THR A 68 -5.06 6.55 -12.46
CA THR A 68 -4.94 7.90 -11.90
C THR A 68 -6.29 8.61 -11.98
N CYS A 69 -6.75 9.25 -10.91
CA CYS A 69 -7.92 10.14 -10.95
C CYS A 69 -7.45 11.58 -11.15
N THR A 70 -7.88 12.21 -12.23
CA THR A 70 -7.54 13.60 -12.57
C THR A 70 -8.76 14.48 -12.35
N CYS A 71 -8.65 15.44 -11.42
CA CYS A 71 -9.69 16.42 -11.16
C CYS A 71 -9.45 17.69 -11.98
N TYR A 72 -10.48 18.20 -12.64
CA TYR A 72 -10.42 19.47 -13.37
C TYR A 72 -11.20 20.57 -12.62
N HIS A 73 -10.62 21.77 -12.59
CA HIS A 73 -11.36 23.00 -12.35
C HIS A 73 -11.77 23.57 -13.71
N ARG A 74 -12.79 24.43 -13.67
CA ARG A 74 -13.51 24.97 -14.84
C ARG A 74 -12.63 25.30 -16.03
#